data_AF-A0A955YUR4-F1
#
_entry.id   AF-A0A955YUR4-F1
#
_cell.length_a   1.000
_cell.length_b   1.000
_cell.length_c   1.000
_cell.angle_alpha   90.00
_cell.angle_beta   90.00
_cell.angle_gamma   90.00
#
_symmetry.space_group_name_H-M   'P 1'
#
loop_
_entity.id
_entity.type
_entity.pdbx_description
1 polymer ?
#
loop_
_entity_poly.entity_id
_entity_poly.type
_entity_poly.pdbx_seq_one_letter_code
_entity_poly.pdbx_strand_id
1 'polypeptide(L)'
;VYLPEVATAMICGLALRSLLRRVGFGPDQLDVEVMGRIGGTVTDWLVGFGIAAIKLSVVMTYLSAVLVMIAIGFATTLTYVFVVSRRFHREHWFERGIFVFGWCTGVVAMGITLLRIVDPEGRSRTLESYGLAYVLIAPVELVLISAAPVFIGQGYYWETTAVLVVAFTALMFFGLRSGTVLAPAVAEKPA
;
A
#
# COMPACT_ATOMS: atom_id res chain seq x y z
N VAL A 1 23.71 10.57 -12.86
CA VAL A 1 22.49 10.88 -12.07
C VAL A 1 21.72 9.58 -11.92
N TYR A 2 21.78 8.94 -10.75
CA TYR A 2 20.96 7.77 -10.47
C TYR A 2 19.54 8.27 -10.24
N LEU A 3 18.67 8.20 -11.25
CA LEU A 3 17.25 8.41 -10.98
C LEU A 3 16.78 7.24 -10.09
N PRO A 4 15.94 7.50 -9.07
CA PRO A 4 15.31 6.43 -8.30
C PRO A 4 14.65 5.42 -9.25
N GLU A 5 14.84 4.13 -9.00
CA GLU A 5 14.33 3.05 -9.87
C GLU A 5 12.82 3.16 -10.06
N VAL A 6 12.10 3.55 -9.00
CA VAL A 6 10.65 3.79 -9.00
C VAL A 6 10.26 4.97 -9.90
N ALA A 7 11.02 6.07 -9.89
CA ALA A 7 10.77 7.21 -10.76
C ALA A 7 11.01 6.85 -12.24
N THR A 8 12.04 6.05 -12.50
CA THR A 8 12.33 5.55 -13.85
C THR A 8 11.22 4.61 -14.33
N ALA A 9 10.72 3.72 -13.47
CA ALA A 9 9.58 2.86 -13.76
C ALA A 9 8.31 3.64 -14.10
N MET A 10 8.01 4.73 -13.37
CA MET A 10 6.90 5.62 -13.71
C MET A 10 7.08 6.29 -15.07
N ILE A 11 8.28 6.79 -15.38
CA ILE A 11 8.58 7.40 -16.67
C ILE A 11 8.40 6.38 -17.79
N CYS A 12 8.88 5.14 -17.61
CA CYS A 12 8.64 4.03 -18.54
C CYS A 12 7.15 3.73 -18.69
N GLY A 13 6.37 3.72 -17.61
CA GLY A 13 4.92 3.53 -17.65
C GLY A 13 4.19 4.64 -18.41
N LEU A 14 4.60 5.90 -18.22
CA LEU A 14 4.08 7.05 -18.97
C LEU A 14 4.46 7.00 -20.45
N ALA A 15 5.69 6.60 -20.75
CA ALA A 15 6.16 6.40 -22.12
C ALA A 15 5.37 5.29 -22.82
N LEU A 16 5.16 4.15 -22.15
CA LEU A 16 4.34 3.05 -22.64
C LEU A 16 2.89 3.49 -22.88
N ARG A 17 2.30 4.23 -21.94
CA ARG A 17 0.95 4.81 -22.09
C ARG A 17 0.89 5.78 -23.28
N SER A 18 1.91 6.60 -23.46
CA SER A 18 2.01 7.50 -24.61
C SER A 18 2.15 6.73 -25.93
N LEU A 19 2.89 5.63 -25.95
CA LEU A 19 3.05 4.78 -27.12
C LEU A 19 1.73 4.08 -27.48
N LEU A 20 1.05 3.49 -26.50
CA LEU A 20 -0.25 2.83 -26.67
C LEU A 20 -1.29 3.79 -27.28
N ARG A 21 -1.33 5.04 -26.79
CA ARG A 21 -2.18 6.10 -27.37
C ARG A 21 -1.82 6.44 -28.82
N ARG A 22 -0.53 6.42 -29.18
CA ARG A 22 -0.07 6.67 -30.57
C ARG A 22 -0.41 5.52 -31.51
N VAL A 23 -0.46 4.28 -31.01
CA VAL A 23 -0.80 3.08 -31.80
C VAL A 23 -2.32 2.93 -31.98
N GLY A 24 -3.13 3.81 -31.38
CA GLY A 24 -4.59 3.84 -31.57
C GLY A 24 -5.38 3.08 -30.50
N PHE A 25 -4.72 2.54 -29.46
CA PHE A 25 -5.41 1.99 -28.31
C PHE A 25 -5.96 3.14 -27.45
N GLY A 26 -7.29 3.33 -27.51
CA GLY A 26 -8.00 4.30 -26.69
C GLY A 26 -8.01 3.91 -25.20
N PRO A 27 -8.28 4.86 -24.28
CA PRO A 27 -8.36 4.57 -22.85
C PRO A 27 -9.41 3.50 -22.49
N ASP A 28 -10.47 3.37 -23.29
CA ASP A 28 -11.56 2.40 -23.07
C ASP A 28 -11.24 0.97 -23.55
N GLN A 29 -10.11 0.79 -24.26
CA GLN A 29 -9.68 -0.53 -24.75
C GLN A 29 -8.69 -1.22 -23.79
N LEU A 30 -8.24 -0.52 -22.74
CA LEU A 30 -7.35 -1.07 -21.72
C LEU A 30 -8.19 -1.71 -20.62
N ASP A 31 -8.27 -3.04 -20.66
CA ASP A 31 -8.95 -3.81 -19.63
C ASP A 31 -8.14 -3.78 -18.32
N VAL A 32 -8.73 -3.16 -17.29
CA VAL A 32 -8.16 -3.02 -15.95
C VAL A 32 -7.95 -4.39 -15.31
N GLU A 33 -8.79 -5.38 -15.63
CA GLU A 33 -8.67 -6.73 -15.10
C GLU A 33 -7.43 -7.45 -15.66
N VAL A 34 -7.18 -7.31 -16.97
CA VAL A 34 -5.98 -7.87 -17.62
C VAL A 34 -4.72 -7.22 -17.06
N MET A 35 -4.72 -5.90 -16.90
CA MET A 35 -3.59 -5.18 -16.31
C MET A 35 -3.33 -5.62 -14.85
N GLY A 36 -4.39 -5.87 -14.08
CA GLY A 36 -4.32 -6.45 -12.75
C GLY A 36 -3.71 -7.86 -12.72
N ARG A 37 -4.12 -8.74 -13.64
CA ARG A 37 -3.56 -10.12 -13.75
C ARG A 37 -2.07 -10.13 -14.13
N ILE A 38 -1.68 -9.26 -15.07
CA ILE A 38 -0.27 -9.09 -15.45
C ILE A 38 0.53 -8.56 -14.25
N GLY A 39 0.02 -7.54 -13.56
CA GLY A 39 0.65 -6.99 -12.34
C GLY A 39 0.80 -8.04 -11.25
N GLY A 40 -0.21 -8.88 -11.03
CA GLY A 40 -0.14 -10.02 -10.11
C GLY A 40 0.97 -11.00 -10.48
N THR A 41 1.01 -11.42 -11.75
CA THR A 41 2.03 -12.36 -12.24
C THR A 41 3.45 -11.79 -12.07
N VAL A 42 3.67 -10.52 -12.43
CA VAL A 42 4.96 -9.84 -12.26
C VAL A 42 5.36 -9.74 -10.79
N THR A 43 4.40 -9.50 -9.89
CA THR A 43 4.64 -9.50 -8.44
C THR A 43 5.08 -10.88 -7.96
N ASP A 44 4.44 -11.95 -8.42
CA ASP A 44 4.81 -13.32 -8.04
C ASP A 44 6.24 -13.67 -8.49
N TRP A 45 6.62 -13.25 -9.71
CA TRP A 45 8.01 -13.37 -10.18
C TRP A 45 8.98 -12.56 -9.32
N LEU A 46 8.64 -11.32 -8.96
CA LEU A 46 9.46 -10.47 -8.08
C LEU A 46 9.67 -11.13 -6.72
N VAL A 47 8.63 -11.69 -6.12
CA VAL A 47 8.72 -12.42 -4.85
C VAL A 47 9.58 -13.67 -5.00
N GLY A 48 9.38 -14.45 -6.07
CA GLY A 48 10.18 -15.65 -6.35
C GLY A 48 11.68 -15.35 -6.49
N PHE A 49 12.04 -14.34 -7.28
CA PHE A 49 13.42 -13.90 -7.41
C PHE A 49 13.96 -13.28 -6.12
N GLY A 50 13.11 -12.57 -5.36
CA GLY A 50 13.45 -12.03 -4.05
C GLY A 50 13.87 -13.13 -3.09
N ILE A 51 13.09 -14.22 -3.00
CA ILE A 51 13.42 -15.38 -2.18
C ILE A 51 14.70 -16.05 -2.67
N ALA A 52 14.87 -16.21 -3.99
CA ALA A 52 16.07 -16.81 -4.57
C ALA A 52 17.35 -15.99 -4.32
N ALA A 53 17.23 -14.67 -4.18
CA ALA A 53 18.35 -13.77 -3.91
C ALA A 53 18.82 -13.78 -2.44
N ILE A 54 18.03 -14.33 -1.51
CA ILE A 54 18.35 -14.36 -0.09
C ILE A 54 19.54 -15.30 0.16
N LYS A 55 20.64 -14.74 0.67
CA LYS A 55 21.80 -15.52 1.11
C LYS A 55 21.49 -16.21 2.44
N LEU A 56 21.26 -17.52 2.40
CA LEU A 56 20.90 -18.33 3.59
C LEU A 56 21.89 -18.18 4.76
N SER A 57 23.19 -18.00 4.47
CA SER A 57 24.23 -17.76 5.48
C SER A 57 24.00 -16.50 6.32
N VAL A 58 23.49 -15.42 5.69
CA VAL A 58 23.15 -14.18 6.40
C VAL A 58 21.91 -14.39 7.27
N VAL A 59 20.91 -15.11 6.76
CA VAL A 59 19.68 -15.39 7.51
C VAL A 59 19.97 -16.19 8.78
N MET A 60 20.83 -17.21 8.71
CA MET A 60 21.16 -18.02 9.90
C MET A 60 21.91 -17.21 10.96
N THR A 61 22.74 -16.26 10.54
CA THR A 61 23.47 -15.37 11.45
C THR A 61 22.53 -14.36 12.12
N TYR A 62 21.54 -13.85 11.40
CA TYR A 62 20.59 -12.83 11.86
C TYR A 62 19.18 -13.35 12.13
N LEU A 63 19.04 -14.67 12.37
CA LEU A 63 17.72 -15.31 12.49
C LEU A 63 16.89 -14.69 13.61
N SER A 64 17.53 -14.40 14.75
CA SER A 64 16.89 -13.73 15.88
C SER A 64 16.35 -12.35 15.49
N ALA A 65 17.14 -11.53 14.80
CA ALA A 65 16.73 -10.22 14.34
C ALA A 65 15.58 -10.29 13.32
N VAL A 66 15.64 -11.24 12.39
CA VAL A 66 14.57 -11.46 11.39
C VAL A 66 13.27 -11.88 12.07
N LEU A 67 13.31 -12.81 13.03
CA LEU A 67 12.12 -13.26 13.75
C LEU A 67 11.49 -12.14 14.58
N VAL A 68 12.30 -11.32 15.25
CA VAL A 68 11.81 -10.15 15.99
C VAL A 68 11.15 -9.15 15.04
N MET A 69 11.76 -8.89 13.88
CA MET A 69 11.18 -7.98 12.87
C MET A 69 9.84 -8.49 12.34
N ILE A 70 9.73 -9.79 12.05
CA ILE A 70 8.47 -10.43 11.62
C ILE A 70 7.42 -10.31 12.72
N ALA A 71 7.77 -10.61 13.97
CA ALA A 71 6.84 -10.54 15.09
C ALA A 71 6.31 -9.10 15.31
N ILE A 72 7.19 -8.10 15.28
CA ILE A 72 6.81 -6.68 15.43
C ILE A 72 5.94 -6.23 14.26
N GLY A 73 6.34 -6.55 13.02
CA GLY A 73 5.58 -6.19 11.81
C GLY A 73 4.19 -6.81 11.80
N PHE A 74 4.09 -8.10 12.14
CA PHE A 74 2.82 -8.81 12.22
C PHE A 74 1.93 -8.27 13.36
N ALA A 75 2.50 -8.05 14.55
CA ALA A 75 1.78 -7.47 15.67
C ALA A 75 1.26 -6.05 15.36
N THR A 76 2.06 -5.22 14.69
CA THR A 76 1.67 -3.86 14.29
C THR A 76 0.53 -3.91 13.27
N THR A 77 0.61 -4.79 12.29
CA THR A 77 -0.43 -4.96 11.25
C THR A 77 -1.74 -5.45 11.89
N LEU A 78 -1.68 -6.44 12.78
CA LEU A 78 -2.87 -6.90 13.52
C LEU A 78 -3.46 -5.80 14.41
N THR A 79 -2.62 -5.03 15.10
CA THR A 79 -3.08 -3.90 15.92
C THR A 79 -3.77 -2.85 15.06
N TYR A 80 -3.27 -2.59 13.85
CA TYR A 80 -3.91 -1.67 12.92
C TYR A 80 -5.31 -2.17 12.51
N VAL A 81 -5.44 -3.44 12.13
CA VAL A 81 -6.73 -4.03 11.73
C VAL A 81 -7.72 -4.02 12.90
N PHE A 82 -7.31 -4.49 14.07
CA PHE A 82 -8.24 -4.70 15.17
C PHE A 82 -8.47 -3.47 16.05
N VAL A 83 -7.48 -2.59 16.24
CA VAL A 83 -7.62 -1.42 17.12
C VAL A 83 -7.91 -0.18 16.31
N VAL A 84 -7.09 0.10 15.29
CA VAL A 84 -7.22 1.32 14.49
C VAL A 84 -8.48 1.27 13.63
N SER A 85 -8.74 0.17 12.93
CA SER A 85 -9.93 0.09 12.07
C SER A 85 -11.23 0.19 12.87
N ARG A 86 -11.30 -0.44 14.05
CA ARG A 86 -12.45 -0.30 14.98
C ARG A 86 -12.64 1.12 15.50
N ARG A 87 -11.57 1.92 15.61
CA ARG A 87 -11.62 3.29 16.14
C ARG A 87 -11.94 4.33 15.07
N PHE A 88 -11.43 4.13 13.85
CA PHE A 88 -11.58 5.06 12.73
C PHE A 88 -12.89 4.89 11.96
N HIS A 89 -13.35 3.65 11.80
CA HIS A 89 -14.52 3.35 10.98
C HIS A 89 -15.63 2.85 11.89
N ARG A 90 -16.70 3.64 12.08
CA ARG A 90 -17.88 3.18 12.82
C ARG A 90 -18.76 2.25 11.99
N GLU A 91 -18.73 2.42 10.66
CA GLU A 91 -19.38 1.55 9.68
C GLU A 91 -18.33 0.74 8.91
N HIS A 92 -18.59 -0.56 8.69
CA HIS A 92 -17.75 -1.49 7.92
C HIS A 92 -16.26 -1.53 8.34
N TRP A 93 -16.02 -1.56 9.65
CA TRP A 93 -14.65 -1.54 10.22
C TRP A 93 -13.84 -2.78 9.88
N PHE A 94 -14.50 -3.93 9.71
CA PHE A 94 -13.81 -5.19 9.43
C PHE A 94 -13.41 -5.28 7.96
N GLU A 95 -14.29 -4.87 7.07
CA GLU A 95 -14.09 -4.80 5.61
C GLU A 95 -12.92 -3.87 5.26
N ARG A 96 -12.90 -2.67 5.87
CA ARG A 96 -11.79 -1.73 5.70
C ARG A 96 -10.49 -2.23 6.33
N GLY A 97 -10.60 -2.90 7.47
CA GLY A 97 -9.46 -3.48 8.18
C GLY A 97 -8.79 -4.61 7.39
N ILE A 98 -9.57 -5.56 6.87
CA ILE A 98 -9.05 -6.72 6.15
C ILE A 98 -8.42 -6.34 4.80
N PHE A 99 -8.93 -5.28 4.15
CA PHE A 99 -8.31 -4.71 2.96
C PHE A 99 -6.89 -4.19 3.27
N VAL A 100 -6.75 -3.39 4.34
CA VAL A 100 -5.43 -2.87 4.75
C VAL A 100 -4.51 -3.99 5.22
N PHE A 101 -5.04 -5.01 5.89
CA PHE A 101 -4.27 -6.21 6.24
C PHE A 101 -3.63 -6.82 5.01
N GLY A 102 -4.42 -7.13 3.98
CA GLY A 102 -3.93 -7.73 2.74
C GLY A 102 -2.95 -6.85 1.98
N TRP A 103 -3.13 -5.52 2.04
CA TRP A 103 -2.17 -4.57 1.49
C TRP A 103 -0.83 -4.61 2.23
N CYS A 104 -0.84 -4.56 3.57
CA CYS A 104 0.39 -4.55 4.37
C CYS A 104 1.15 -5.87 4.31
N THR A 105 0.46 -7.01 4.17
CA THR A 105 1.10 -8.34 4.12
C THR A 105 1.45 -8.81 2.71
N GLY A 106 1.03 -8.08 1.68
CA GLY A 106 1.17 -8.52 0.30
C GLY A 106 1.06 -7.36 -0.68
N VAL A 107 0.15 -7.50 -1.64
CA VAL A 107 -0.12 -6.46 -2.65
C VAL A 107 -1.58 -6.06 -2.61
N VAL A 108 -1.87 -4.94 -3.27
CA VAL A 108 -3.23 -4.41 -3.48
C VAL A 108 -4.21 -5.50 -3.86
N ALA A 109 -3.82 -6.37 -4.80
CA ALA A 109 -4.66 -7.44 -5.31
C ALA A 109 -5.06 -8.44 -4.21
N MET A 110 -4.18 -8.73 -3.24
CA MET A 110 -4.49 -9.57 -2.09
C MET A 110 -5.46 -8.88 -1.14
N GLY A 111 -5.30 -7.57 -0.91
CA GLY A 111 -6.27 -6.75 -0.18
C GLY A 111 -7.66 -6.76 -0.83
N ILE A 112 -7.73 -6.58 -2.15
CA ILE A 112 -8.99 -6.65 -2.92
C ILE A 112 -9.61 -8.04 -2.83
N THR A 113 -8.81 -9.10 -2.92
CA THR A 113 -9.29 -10.49 -2.86
C THR A 113 -9.89 -10.80 -1.50
N LEU A 114 -9.21 -10.45 -0.40
CA LEU A 114 -9.74 -10.61 0.95
C LEU A 114 -11.02 -9.79 1.16
N LEU A 115 -11.06 -8.57 0.63
CA LEU A 115 -12.27 -7.74 0.70
C LEU A 115 -13.43 -8.38 -0.05
N ARG A 116 -13.23 -8.96 -1.24
CA ARG A 116 -14.29 -9.66 -1.99
C ARG A 116 -14.81 -10.92 -1.28
N ILE A 117 -14.00 -11.55 -0.42
CA ILE A 117 -14.45 -12.69 0.41
C ILE A 117 -15.39 -12.21 1.52
N VAL A 118 -15.10 -11.06 2.13
CA VAL A 118 -15.87 -10.51 3.26
C VAL A 118 -17.06 -9.67 2.81
N ASP A 119 -16.92 -8.93 1.71
CA ASP A 119 -17.91 -8.06 1.09
C ASP A 119 -18.00 -8.33 -0.43
N PRO A 120 -18.61 -9.46 -0.84
CA PRO A 120 -18.73 -9.83 -2.25
C PRO A 120 -19.66 -8.89 -3.04
N GLU A 121 -20.61 -8.25 -2.36
CA GLU A 121 -21.58 -7.33 -2.96
C GLU A 121 -21.09 -5.87 -2.98
N GLY A 122 -19.91 -5.58 -2.41
CA GLY A 122 -19.32 -4.24 -2.39
C GLY A 122 -20.11 -3.19 -1.59
N ARG A 123 -20.92 -3.62 -0.62
CA ARG A 123 -21.80 -2.75 0.17
C ARG A 123 -21.01 -1.72 0.99
N SER A 124 -19.77 -2.05 1.38
CA SER A 124 -18.91 -1.17 2.18
C SER A 124 -18.31 0.01 1.40
N ARG A 125 -18.37 0.00 0.06
CA ARG A 125 -17.72 0.99 -0.85
C ARG A 125 -16.26 1.30 -0.49
N THR A 126 -15.58 0.32 0.11
CA THR A 126 -14.21 0.47 0.59
C THR A 126 -13.24 0.75 -0.55
N LEU A 127 -13.40 0.07 -1.68
CA LEU A 127 -12.54 0.24 -2.86
C LEU A 127 -12.71 1.61 -3.52
N GLU A 128 -13.92 2.15 -3.59
CA GLU A 128 -14.19 3.47 -4.18
C GLU A 128 -13.59 4.59 -3.31
N SER A 129 -13.82 4.51 -1.99
CA SER A 129 -13.25 5.45 -1.03
C SER A 129 -11.72 5.40 -1.04
N TYR A 130 -11.16 4.19 -1.13
CA TYR A 130 -9.74 3.96 -1.24
C TYR A 130 -9.15 4.53 -2.52
N GLY A 131 -9.76 4.24 -3.68
CA GLY A 131 -9.29 4.71 -4.98
C GLY A 131 -9.20 6.23 -5.05
N LEU A 132 -10.21 6.93 -4.54
CA LEU A 132 -10.22 8.40 -4.46
C LEU A 132 -9.10 8.94 -3.56
N ALA A 133 -8.93 8.36 -2.37
CA ALA A 133 -7.86 8.76 -1.46
C ALA A 133 -6.46 8.46 -2.02
N TYR A 134 -6.30 7.31 -2.69
CA TYR A 134 -5.02 6.85 -3.20
C TYR A 134 -4.49 7.72 -4.34
N VAL A 135 -5.35 8.34 -5.14
CA VAL A 135 -4.90 9.30 -6.18
C VAL A 135 -4.10 10.47 -5.59
N LEU A 136 -4.47 10.93 -4.40
CA LEU A 136 -3.75 12.00 -3.70
C LEU A 136 -2.51 11.48 -2.95
N ILE A 137 -2.57 10.26 -2.43
CA ILE A 137 -1.48 9.65 -1.64
C ILE A 137 -0.36 9.13 -2.52
N ALA A 138 -0.68 8.56 -3.69
CA ALA A 138 0.26 7.91 -4.61
C ALA A 138 1.51 8.75 -4.95
N PRO A 139 1.42 10.05 -5.31
CA PRO A 139 2.62 10.84 -5.60
C PRO A 139 3.47 11.08 -4.35
N VAL A 140 2.86 11.25 -3.17
CA VAL A 140 3.57 11.42 -1.90
C VAL A 140 4.30 10.14 -1.51
N GLU A 141 3.61 9.00 -1.62
CA GLU A 141 4.18 7.67 -1.37
C GLU A 141 5.37 7.38 -2.29
N LEU A 142 5.27 7.74 -3.57
CA LEU A 142 6.36 7.53 -4.54
C LEU A 142 7.63 8.31 -4.17
N VAL A 143 7.46 9.56 -3.76
CA VAL A 143 8.58 10.40 -3.29
C VAL A 143 9.19 9.79 -2.04
N LEU A 144 8.37 9.32 -1.10
CA LEU A 144 8.82 8.71 0.14
C LEU A 144 9.67 7.47 -0.11
N ILE A 145 9.18 6.54 -0.94
CA ILE A 145 9.88 5.29 -1.29
C ILE A 145 11.18 5.56 -2.04
N SER A 146 11.19 6.58 -2.90
CA SER A 146 12.37 6.95 -3.69
C SER A 146 13.43 7.69 -2.88
N ALA A 147 13.02 8.55 -1.95
CA ALA A 147 13.92 9.44 -1.22
C ALA A 147 14.46 8.79 0.07
N ALA A 148 13.67 7.97 0.77
CA ALA A 148 14.07 7.38 2.05
C ALA A 148 15.37 6.54 1.95
N PRO A 149 15.57 5.66 0.94
CA PRO A 149 16.82 4.90 0.82
C PRO A 149 18.03 5.80 0.54
N VAL A 150 17.84 6.92 -0.18
CA VAL A 150 18.91 7.87 -0.51
C VAL A 150 19.42 8.55 0.76
N PHE A 151 18.52 9.01 1.63
CA PHE A 151 18.89 9.64 2.89
C PHE A 151 19.55 8.67 3.87
N ILE A 152 19.06 7.43 3.93
CA ILE A 152 19.70 6.36 4.73
C ILE A 152 21.10 6.06 4.19
N GLY A 153 21.27 5.97 2.87
CA GLY A 153 22.56 5.74 2.22
C GLY A 153 23.59 6.86 2.44
N GLN A 154 23.14 8.08 2.75
CA GLN A 154 23.99 9.23 3.08
C GLN A 154 24.40 9.31 4.56
N GLY A 155 23.95 8.37 5.40
CA GLY A 155 24.31 8.30 6.82
C GLY A 155 23.29 8.89 7.79
N TYR A 156 22.16 9.41 7.31
CA TYR A 156 21.09 9.98 8.15
C TYR A 156 20.07 8.93 8.60
N TYR A 157 20.53 7.82 9.17
CA TYR A 157 19.66 6.69 9.56
C TYR A 157 18.67 7.05 10.67
N TRP A 158 19.13 7.73 11.72
CA TRP A 158 18.30 8.04 12.89
C TRP A 158 17.28 9.14 12.59
N GLU A 159 17.71 10.17 11.84
CA GLU A 159 16.86 11.31 11.46
C GLU A 159 15.74 10.88 10.53
N THR A 160 16.06 10.10 9.49
CA THR A 160 15.05 9.59 8.54
C THR A 160 14.03 8.70 9.26
N THR A 161 14.48 7.82 10.16
CA THR A 161 13.57 6.95 10.94
C THR A 161 12.70 7.74 11.89
N ALA A 162 13.28 8.71 12.61
CA ALA A 162 12.53 9.55 13.55
C ALA A 162 11.45 10.37 12.82
N VAL A 163 11.78 10.99 11.68
CA VAL A 163 10.81 11.77 10.89
C VAL A 163 9.66 10.89 10.40
N LEU A 164 9.95 9.68 9.90
CA LEU A 164 8.91 8.75 9.43
C LEU A 164 7.99 8.29 10.56
N VAL A 165 8.55 7.95 11.73
CA VAL A 165 7.77 7.52 12.90
C VAL A 165 6.93 8.67 13.45
N VAL A 166 7.49 9.88 13.54
CA VAL A 166 6.76 11.07 13.99
C VAL A 166 5.66 11.42 12.99
N ALA A 167 5.93 11.39 11.69
CA ALA A 167 4.92 11.63 10.67
C ALA A 167 3.79 10.59 10.74
N PHE A 168 4.13 9.30 10.87
CA PHE A 168 3.14 8.23 11.00
C PHE A 168 2.27 8.40 12.25
N THR A 169 2.89 8.65 13.41
CA THR A 169 2.16 8.85 14.67
C THR A 169 1.34 10.14 14.67
N ALA A 170 1.82 11.21 14.05
CA ALA A 170 1.09 12.47 13.88
C ALA A 170 -0.12 12.29 12.95
N LEU A 171 0.04 11.58 11.83
CA LEU A 171 -1.06 11.24 10.92
C LEU A 171 -2.09 10.33 11.58
N MET A 172 -1.64 9.33 12.35
CA MET A 172 -2.52 8.50 13.17
C MET A 172 -3.29 9.32 14.21
N PHE A 173 -2.62 10.24 14.91
CA PHE A 173 -3.24 11.09 15.92
C PHE A 173 -4.21 12.12 15.32
N PHE A 174 -3.82 12.75 14.23
CA PHE A 174 -4.68 13.67 13.47
C PHE A 174 -5.87 12.92 12.90
N GLY A 175 -5.65 11.73 12.35
CA GLY A 175 -6.71 10.84 11.86
C GLY A 175 -7.68 10.42 12.96
N LEU A 176 -7.19 10.12 14.18
CA LEU A 176 -8.05 9.80 15.32
C LEU A 176 -8.93 10.99 15.74
N ARG A 177 -8.40 12.22 15.63
CA ARG A 177 -9.18 13.45 15.90
C ARG A 177 -10.16 13.75 14.77
N SER A 178 -9.73 13.63 13.51
CA SER A 178 -10.53 13.94 12.32
C SER A 178 -11.58 12.87 12.00
N GLY A 179 -11.36 11.62 12.40
CA GLY A 179 -12.36 10.54 12.34
C GLY A 179 -13.59 10.79 13.23
N THR A 180 -13.48 11.72 14.19
CA THR A 180 -14.62 12.22 14.96
C THR A 180 -15.38 13.35 14.23
N VAL A 181 -14.73 14.01 13.26
CA VAL A 181 -15.23 15.23 12.58
C VAL A 181 -15.83 14.93 11.20
N LEU A 182 -15.38 13.87 10.50
CA LEU A 182 -15.92 13.45 9.20
C LEU A 182 -17.11 12.47 9.29
N ALA A 183 -17.53 12.12 10.51
CA ALA A 183 -18.70 11.27 10.76
C ALA A 183 -20.07 11.81 10.31
N PRO A 184 -20.31 13.12 10.01
CA PRO A 184 -21.66 13.54 9.61
C PRO A 184 -21.90 13.68 8.10
N ALA A 185 -20.92 13.43 7.21
CA ALA A 185 -21.04 13.86 5.80
C ALA A 185 -21.28 12.76 4.75
N VAL A 186 -21.42 11.49 5.12
CA VAL A 186 -21.87 10.43 4.20
C VAL A 186 -23.05 9.66 4.81
N ALA A 187 -23.98 10.40 5.43
CA ALA A 187 -25.32 9.90 5.64
C ALA A 187 -26.18 10.27 4.40
N GLU A 188 -26.97 9.29 3.96
CA GLU A 188 -28.07 9.35 2.99
C GLU A 188 -27.75 9.33 1.48
N LYS A 189 -28.00 8.15 0.89
CA LYS A 189 -29.23 8.01 0.09
C LYS A 189 -29.85 6.63 0.36
N PRO A 190 -31.09 6.55 0.90
CA PRO A 190 -31.80 5.28 1.04
C PRO A 190 -32.24 4.77 -0.35
N ALA A 191 -32.52 3.47 -0.38
CA ALA A 191 -32.99 2.68 -1.52
C ALA A 191 -34.02 3.37 -2.43
#